data_AF-X1VVX2-F1
#
_entry.id   AF-X1VVX2-F1
#
_cell.length_a   1.000
_cell.length_b   1.000
_cell.length_c   1.000
_cell.angle_alpha   90.00
_cell.angle_beta   90.00
_cell.angle_gamma   90.00
#
_symmetry.space_group_name_H-M   'P 1'
#
loop_
_entity.id
_entity.type
_entity.pdbx_description
1 polymer ?
#
loop_
_entity_poly.entity_id
_entity_poly.type
_entity_poly.pdbx_seq_one_letter_code
_entity_poly.pdbx_strand_id
1 'polypeptide(L)'
;MSPAKYRQKEVIVSFMEVDFKSEESKPVFLGYQLVSGDAVERGSVPKLSIGETVRVCDIEFKEKKTEPSPRYTEANLIKKLEENGIGRPSTYAHITQTLFDRGYVTREQRKIEATELGLQVYDIIIP
;
A
#
# COMPACT_ATOMS: atom_id res chain seq x y z
N MET A 1 -7.90 -20.75 14.04
CA MET A 1 -9.13 -20.38 13.29
C MET A 1 -8.91 -20.68 11.83
N SER A 2 -9.96 -21.06 11.10
CA SER A 2 -9.86 -21.33 9.66
C SER A 2 -9.62 -20.03 8.86
N PRO A 3 -8.87 -20.09 7.75
CA PRO A 3 -8.64 -18.92 6.90
C PRO A 3 -9.94 -18.46 6.25
N ALA A 4 -10.05 -17.16 6.01
CA ALA A 4 -11.12 -16.59 5.19
C ALA A 4 -11.02 -17.09 3.74
N LYS A 5 -12.15 -17.28 3.06
CA LYS A 5 -12.22 -17.66 1.65
C LYS A 5 -12.96 -16.58 0.86
N TYR A 6 -12.39 -16.22 -0.27
CA TYR A 6 -12.91 -15.18 -1.16
C TYR A 6 -13.27 -15.79 -2.52
N ARG A 7 -14.29 -15.23 -3.16
CA ARG A 7 -14.60 -15.46 -4.57
C ARG A 7 -14.17 -14.23 -5.35
N GLN A 8 -13.24 -14.43 -6.27
CA GLN A 8 -12.85 -13.43 -7.25
C GLN A 8 -13.61 -13.68 -8.56
N LYS A 9 -14.09 -12.60 -9.16
CA LYS A 9 -14.71 -12.58 -10.48
C LYS A 9 -14.03 -11.49 -11.29
N GLU A 10 -13.43 -11.88 -12.39
CA GLU A 10 -12.82 -10.97 -13.35
C GLU A 10 -13.66 -10.95 -14.62
N VAL A 11 -13.89 -9.75 -15.14
CA VAL A 11 -14.51 -9.55 -16.44
C VAL A 11 -13.61 -8.64 -17.27
N ILE A 12 -13.32 -9.11 -18.47
CA ILE A 12 -12.57 -8.37 -19.49
C ILE A 12 -13.55 -8.06 -20.61
N VAL A 13 -13.66 -6.78 -20.94
CA VAL A 13 -14.44 -6.30 -22.08
C VAL A 13 -13.47 -5.68 -23.06
N SER A 14 -13.43 -6.23 -24.26
CA SER A 14 -12.63 -5.67 -25.35
C SER A 14 -13.50 -4.67 -26.13
N PHE A 15 -12.99 -3.44 -26.27
CA PHE A 15 -13.59 -2.42 -27.13
C PHE A 15 -12.52 -1.90 -28.09
N MET A 16 -12.75 -2.08 -29.39
CA MET A 16 -11.74 -1.86 -30.43
C MET A 16 -10.48 -2.72 -30.15
N GLU A 17 -9.33 -2.10 -29.91
CA GLU A 17 -8.06 -2.77 -29.57
C GLU A 17 -7.66 -2.56 -28.11
N VAL A 18 -8.61 -2.16 -27.24
CA VAL A 18 -8.35 -1.87 -25.83
C VAL A 18 -9.17 -2.81 -24.95
N ASP A 19 -8.50 -3.44 -23.99
CA ASP A 19 -9.12 -4.28 -22.98
C ASP A 19 -9.42 -3.48 -21.71
N PHE A 20 -10.68 -3.53 -21.29
CA PHE A 20 -11.16 -2.96 -20.03
C PHE A 20 -11.38 -4.08 -19.03
N LYS A 21 -10.65 -4.03 -17.91
CA LYS A 21 -10.76 -5.00 -16.82
C LYS A 21 -11.63 -4.46 -15.68
N SER A 22 -12.55 -5.28 -15.20
CA SER A 22 -13.29 -5.07 -13.96
C SER A 22 -13.17 -6.30 -13.08
N GLU A 23 -12.94 -6.09 -11.79
CA GLU A 23 -12.72 -7.17 -10.82
C GLU A 23 -13.65 -6.99 -9.61
N GLU A 24 -14.25 -8.09 -9.17
CA GLU A 24 -15.03 -8.20 -7.95
C GLU A 24 -14.40 -9.25 -7.04
N SER A 25 -14.23 -8.93 -5.77
CA SER A 25 -13.81 -9.85 -4.73
C SER A 25 -14.79 -9.79 -3.55
N LYS A 26 -15.44 -10.91 -3.27
CA LYS A 26 -16.43 -11.04 -2.20
C LYS A 26 -16.07 -12.17 -1.22
N PRO A 27 -16.21 -11.96 0.09
CA PRO A 27 -15.98 -13.01 1.08
C PRO A 27 -17.08 -14.07 0.98
N VAL A 28 -16.69 -15.33 0.76
CA VAL A 28 -17.59 -16.49 0.81
C VAL A 28 -17.61 -17.10 2.20
N PHE A 29 -16.48 -16.97 2.92
CA PHE A 29 -16.33 -17.47 4.28
C PHE A 29 -15.39 -16.55 5.05
N LEU A 30 -15.85 -16.04 6.20
CA LEU A 30 -15.10 -15.03 6.96
C LEU A 30 -13.99 -15.63 7.82
N GLY A 31 -14.11 -16.88 8.29
CA GLY A 31 -13.08 -17.52 9.11
C GLY A 31 -12.66 -16.65 10.30
N TYR A 32 -11.35 -16.44 10.48
CA TYR A 32 -10.81 -15.58 11.54
C TYR A 32 -11.20 -14.09 11.42
N GLN A 33 -11.63 -13.61 10.25
CA GLN A 33 -12.02 -12.20 10.07
C GLN A 33 -13.32 -11.84 10.79
N LEU A 34 -14.07 -12.83 11.29
CA LEU A 34 -15.20 -12.57 12.18
C LEU A 34 -14.77 -11.85 13.47
N VAL A 35 -13.53 -12.07 13.92
CA VAL A 35 -12.96 -11.45 15.12
C VAL A 35 -12.20 -10.17 14.78
N SER A 36 -11.50 -10.13 13.65
CA SER A 36 -10.70 -8.96 13.28
C SER A 36 -11.53 -7.82 12.67
N GLY A 37 -12.70 -8.12 12.08
CA GLY A 37 -13.56 -7.11 11.46
C GLY A 37 -13.09 -6.62 10.09
N ASP A 38 -12.00 -7.17 9.54
CA ASP A 38 -11.37 -6.72 8.30
C ASP A 38 -12.00 -7.29 7.02
N ALA A 39 -13.26 -7.75 7.09
CA ALA A 39 -13.96 -8.30 5.95
C ALA A 39 -14.38 -7.17 5.01
N VAL A 40 -13.73 -7.08 3.85
CA VAL A 40 -13.99 -6.01 2.87
C VAL A 40 -14.39 -6.61 1.54
N GLU A 41 -15.55 -6.21 1.03
CA GLU A 41 -15.93 -6.44 -0.37
C GLU A 41 -15.23 -5.41 -1.27
N ARG A 42 -14.64 -5.86 -2.38
CA ARG A 42 -13.95 -4.98 -3.32
C ARG A 42 -14.54 -5.10 -4.71
N GLY A 43 -14.87 -3.96 -5.30
CA GLY A 43 -15.44 -3.89 -6.64
C GLY A 43 -16.86 -4.44 -6.69
N SER A 44 -17.48 -4.27 -7.86
CA SER A 44 -18.79 -4.82 -8.17
C SER A 44 -18.81 -5.07 -9.66
N VAL A 45 -19.07 -6.32 -10.04
CA VAL A 45 -19.08 -6.74 -11.42
C VAL A 45 -20.49 -7.21 -11.76
N PRO A 46 -21.16 -6.64 -12.78
CA PRO A 46 -22.48 -7.08 -13.18
C PRO A 46 -22.47 -8.56 -13.61
N LYS A 47 -23.65 -9.18 -13.60
CA LYS A 47 -23.82 -10.51 -14.19
C LYS A 47 -23.70 -10.34 -15.70
N LEU A 48 -22.68 -10.96 -16.28
CA LEU A 48 -22.37 -10.92 -17.70
C LEU A 48 -22.06 -12.36 -18.14
N SER A 49 -22.44 -12.70 -19.35
CA SER A 49 -22.12 -13.98 -20.00
C SER A 49 -21.00 -13.81 -21.02
N ILE A 50 -20.26 -14.90 -21.28
CA ILE A 50 -19.21 -14.90 -22.31
C ILE A 50 -19.88 -14.67 -23.68
N GLY A 51 -19.40 -13.68 -24.43
CA GLY A 51 -19.95 -13.30 -25.74
C GLY A 51 -21.15 -12.34 -25.68
N GLU A 52 -21.55 -11.88 -24.49
CA GLU A 52 -22.59 -10.86 -24.35
C GLU A 52 -22.11 -9.53 -24.95
N THR A 53 -22.94 -8.92 -25.80
CA THR A 53 -22.65 -7.61 -26.38
C THR A 53 -23.02 -6.52 -25.37
N VAL A 54 -22.03 -5.78 -24.90
CA VAL A 54 -22.22 -4.65 -23.99
C VAL A 54 -22.15 -3.32 -24.75
N ARG A 55 -23.05 -2.40 -24.41
CA ARG A 55 -23.03 -1.04 -24.95
C ARG A 55 -22.13 -0.16 -24.08
N VAL A 56 -21.17 0.50 -24.70
CA VAL A 56 -20.35 1.51 -24.02
C VAL A 56 -21.20 2.78 -23.84
N CYS A 57 -21.39 3.19 -22.59
CA CYS A 57 -22.13 4.42 -22.26
C CYS A 57 -21.24 5.66 -22.26
N ASP A 58 -20.01 5.54 -21.74
CA ASP A 58 -19.05 6.63 -21.63
C ASP A 58 -17.61 6.10 -21.59
N ILE A 59 -16.66 6.92 -22.02
CA ILE A 59 -15.22 6.64 -22.01
C ILE A 59 -14.49 7.87 -21.46
N GLU A 60 -13.86 7.74 -20.30
CA GLU A 60 -13.08 8.80 -19.67
C GLU A 60 -11.57 8.56 -19.82
N PHE A 61 -10.84 9.58 -20.27
CA PHE A 61 -9.38 9.61 -20.19
C PHE A 61 -8.94 10.19 -18.85
N LYS A 62 -8.28 9.37 -18.02
CA LYS A 62 -7.73 9.80 -16.73
C LYS A 62 -6.23 10.01 -16.84
N GLU A 63 -5.82 11.27 -16.87
CA GLU A 63 -4.41 11.62 -16.70
C GLU A 63 -4.02 11.35 -15.24
N LYS A 64 -3.01 10.50 -15.03
CA LYS A 64 -2.42 10.24 -13.72
C LYS A 64 -1.00 10.79 -13.69
N LYS A 65 -0.68 11.49 -12.62
CA LYS A 65 0.70 11.90 -12.32
C LYS A 65 1.30 10.93 -11.32
N THR A 66 2.61 10.72 -11.43
CA THR A 66 3.35 9.99 -10.40
C THR A 66 3.48 10.88 -9.17
N GLU A 67 3.20 10.29 -8.02
CA GLU A 67 3.47 10.94 -6.74
C GLU A 67 4.83 10.46 -6.22
N PRO A 68 5.60 11.33 -5.55
CA PRO A 68 6.82 10.90 -4.90
C PRO A 68 6.50 9.87 -3.81
N SER A 69 7.47 9.00 -3.52
CA SER A 69 7.32 8.02 -2.45
C SER A 69 6.98 8.71 -1.12
N PRO A 70 6.01 8.19 -0.35
CA PRO A 70 5.69 8.77 0.95
C PRO A 70 6.89 8.70 1.87
N ARG A 71 7.07 9.75 2.69
CA ARG A 71 8.06 9.73 3.78
C ARG A 71 7.78 8.58 4.75
N TYR A 72 8.83 8.13 5.42
CA TYR A 72 8.70 7.09 6.44
C TYR A 72 7.87 7.59 7.63
N THR A 73 7.01 6.72 8.16
CA THR A 73 6.57 6.66 9.54
C THR A 73 7.55 5.79 10.34
N GLU A 74 7.37 5.68 11.65
CA GLU A 74 8.20 4.73 12.43
C GLU A 74 7.96 3.28 12.00
N ALA A 75 6.71 2.90 11.75
CA ALA A 75 6.37 1.51 11.41
C ALA A 75 7.04 1.04 10.11
N ASN A 76 7.00 1.87 9.06
CA ASN A 76 7.62 1.52 7.79
C ASN A 76 9.13 1.80 7.77
N LEU A 77 9.67 2.70 8.61
CA LEU A 77 11.12 2.78 8.87
C LEU A 77 11.63 1.48 9.51
N ILE A 78 10.95 1.00 10.55
CA ILE A 78 11.31 -0.27 11.23
C ILE A 78 11.26 -1.43 10.23
N LYS A 79 10.19 -1.51 9.44
CA LYS A 79 10.10 -2.50 8.35
C LYS A 79 11.29 -2.38 7.39
N LYS A 80 11.72 -1.16 7.06
CA LYS A 80 12.86 -0.94 6.16
C LYS A 80 14.19 -1.32 6.80
N LEU A 81 14.36 -1.10 8.11
CA LEU A 81 15.53 -1.56 8.85
C LEU A 81 15.61 -3.10 8.86
N GLU A 82 14.48 -3.77 9.06
CA GLU A 82 14.38 -5.23 9.01
C GLU A 82 14.71 -5.78 7.61
N GLU A 83 14.13 -5.22 6.55
CA GLU A 83 14.40 -5.60 5.15
C GLU A 83 15.89 -5.49 4.79
N ASN A 84 16.58 -4.49 5.34
CA ASN A 84 18.01 -4.28 5.11
C ASN A 84 18.90 -5.03 6.12
N GLY A 85 18.33 -5.78 7.06
CA GLY A 85 19.09 -6.51 8.09
C GLY A 85 19.77 -5.64 9.14
N ILE A 86 19.37 -4.37 9.29
CA ILE A 86 19.96 -3.40 10.21
C ILE A 86 19.22 -3.44 11.55
N GLY A 87 19.89 -3.89 12.61
CA GLY A 87 19.31 -3.97 13.95
C GLY A 87 18.50 -5.25 14.20
N ARG A 88 17.75 -5.29 15.30
CA ARG A 88 16.96 -6.45 15.77
C ARG A 88 15.64 -5.94 16.39
N PRO A 89 14.62 -6.81 16.60
CA PRO A 89 13.36 -6.42 17.24
C PRO A 89 13.53 -5.66 18.57
N SER A 90 14.58 -5.98 19.33
CA SER A 90 14.92 -5.30 20.59
C SER A 90 15.59 -3.94 20.42
N THR A 91 16.11 -3.60 19.22
CA THR A 91 16.92 -2.39 19.00
C THR A 91 16.26 -1.36 18.07
N TYR A 92 15.22 -1.73 17.32
CA TYR A 92 14.58 -0.81 16.36
C TYR A 92 14.05 0.47 17.01
N ALA A 93 13.39 0.34 18.18
CA ALA A 93 12.90 1.47 18.94
C ALA A 93 14.05 2.38 19.39
N HIS A 94 15.16 1.78 19.88
CA HIS A 94 16.31 2.54 20.35
C HIS A 94 17.04 3.28 19.21
N ILE A 95 17.21 2.63 18.05
CA ILE A 95 17.80 3.26 16.85
C ILE A 95 16.97 4.47 16.44
N THR A 96 15.65 4.29 16.31
CA THR A 96 14.71 5.34 15.91
C THR A 96 14.73 6.49 16.91
N GLN A 97 14.64 6.20 18.21
CA GLN A 97 14.70 7.20 19.27
C GLN A 97 16.01 8.00 19.23
N THR A 98 17.14 7.33 19.01
CA THR A 98 18.45 7.98 18.94
C THR A 98 18.53 9.00 17.79
N LEU A 99 17.88 8.73 16.66
CA LEU A 99 17.83 9.67 15.54
C LEU A 99 17.05 10.95 15.89
N PHE A 100 15.95 10.81 16.65
CA PHE A 100 15.16 11.94 17.15
C PHE A 100 15.90 12.71 18.25
N ASP A 101 16.47 12.02 19.24
CA ASP A 101 17.15 12.63 20.38
C ASP A 101 18.38 13.44 19.94
N ARG A 102 19.07 13.00 18.89
CA ARG A 102 20.19 13.74 18.27
C ARG A 102 19.76 14.85 17.32
N GLY A 103 18.46 15.00 17.08
CA GLY A 103 17.92 16.03 16.19
C GLY A 103 18.25 15.83 14.72
N TYR A 104 18.57 14.61 14.28
CA TYR A 104 18.82 14.31 12.85
C TYR A 104 17.51 14.18 12.07
N VAL A 105 16.43 13.82 12.74
CA VAL A 105 15.10 13.73 12.17
C VAL A 105 14.06 14.37 13.09
N THR A 106 12.97 14.85 12.50
CA THR A 106 11.82 15.41 13.21
C THR A 106 10.53 14.71 12.79
N ARG A 107 9.48 14.88 13.58
CA ARG A 107 8.15 14.31 13.32
C ARG A 107 7.20 15.40 12.84
N GLU A 108 6.74 15.28 11.61
CA GLU A 108 5.71 16.14 11.02
C GLU A 108 4.52 15.28 10.59
N GLN A 109 3.33 15.53 11.14
CA GLN A 109 2.09 14.80 10.79
C GLN A 109 2.25 13.25 10.80
N ARG A 110 2.95 12.71 11.81
CA ARG A 110 3.29 11.27 11.96
C ARG A 110 4.29 10.71 10.94
N LYS A 111 4.87 11.55 10.09
CA LYS A 111 5.96 11.21 9.18
C LYS A 111 7.27 11.72 9.75
N ILE A 112 8.35 11.07 9.35
CA ILE A 112 9.73 11.37 9.71
C ILE A 112 10.31 12.21 8.58
N GLU A 113 10.90 13.34 8.94
CA GLU A 113 11.60 14.24 8.03
C GLU A 113 13.03 14.47 8.53
N ALA A 114 13.99 14.47 7.60
CA ALA A 114 15.37 14.79 7.92
C ALA A 114 15.50 16.29 8.22
N THR A 115 16.18 16.62 9.31
CA THR A 115 16.50 18.02 9.63
C THR A 115 17.69 18.47 8.79
N GLU A 116 17.93 19.78 8.72
CA GLU A 116 19.13 20.33 8.09
C GLU A 116 20.42 19.74 8.70
N LEU A 117 20.46 19.61 10.03
CA LEU A 117 21.57 18.97 10.75
C LEU A 117 21.77 17.52 10.31
N GLY A 118 20.69 16.75 10.20
CA GLY A 118 20.74 15.36 9.76
C GLY A 118 21.30 15.20 8.34
N LEU A 119 20.89 16.09 7.43
CA LEU A 119 21.39 16.11 6.05
C LEU A 119 22.87 16.47 5.99
N GLN A 120 23.31 17.51 6.71
CA GLN A 120 24.72 17.90 6.74
C GLN A 120 25.62 16.77 7.28
N VAL A 121 25.18 16.11 8.37
CA VAL A 121 25.93 14.98 8.93
C VAL A 121 25.96 13.80 7.95
N TYR A 122 24.86 13.54 7.23
CA TYR A 122 24.82 12.51 6.20
C TYR A 122 25.83 12.78 5.08
N ASP A 123 25.86 14.00 4.54
CA ASP A 123 26.76 14.40 3.45
C ASP A 123 28.25 14.32 3.85
N ILE A 124 28.56 14.50 5.14
CA ILE A 124 29.93 14.36 5.66
C ILE A 124 30.35 12.89 5.77
N ILE A 125 29.43 12.01 6.16
CA ILE A 125 29.73 10.61 6.48
C ILE A 125 29.68 9.72 5.23
N ILE A 126 28.77 10.00 4.30
CA ILE A 126 28.58 9.24 3.08
C ILE A 126 29.05 10.11 1.90
N PRO A 127 30.30 9.92 1.43
CA PRO A 127 30.86 10.66 0.31
C PRO A 127 30.27 10.28 -1.05
#